data_AF-A0A7W0QVZ1-F1
#
_entry.id   AF-A0A7W0QVZ1-F1
#
_cell.length_a   1.000
_cell.length_b   1.000
_cell.length_c   1.000
_cell.angle_alpha   90.00
_cell.angle_beta   90.00
_cell.angle_gamma   90.00
#
_symmetry.space_group_name_H-M   'P 1'
#
loop_
_entity.id
_entity.type
_entity.pdbx_description
1 polymer ?
#
loop_
_entity_poly.entity_id
_entity_poly.type
_entity_poly.pdbx_seq_one_letter_code
_entity_poly.pdbx_strand_id
1 'polypeptide(L)'
;MSYDNLGATAPPQPTPEQLARAMEQRVLPVIPERLSDPELRLIRQPPASPLVDSYRTQGYTFVDGNRRYVLTPELPGTASDPAVLPPTEFPAHFVGSWHRGGAPSTFAECLAAQHELNTRLRGLNTAYRLATAVAEDLTWFESFAMVSALDDDQLVEMAREAGQPAVIRWDAAGLSVLPTGLRSDIPASTTAWRLESAEVATCPVRKDADPAGRCTRYGGPYGSSAIHAAALWRAHRSVAVTLIGCEPCADGREPIWGHPRTGSPLSLADEIIGSRYGGYTWRP
;
A
#
# COMPACT_ATOMS: atom_id res chain seq x y z
N MET A 1 15.77 -52.79 14.14
CA MET A 1 15.18 -51.64 13.41
C MET A 1 15.77 -50.38 14.03
N SER A 2 16.75 -49.80 13.34
CA SER A 2 17.46 -48.57 13.73
C SER A 2 16.75 -47.39 13.07
N TYR A 3 16.46 -46.33 13.84
CA TYR A 3 15.96 -45.07 13.30
C TYR A 3 17.16 -44.27 12.79
N ASP A 4 17.27 -44.13 11.46
CA ASP A 4 18.26 -43.26 10.84
C ASP A 4 17.92 -41.79 11.09
N ASN A 5 18.88 -41.09 11.69
CA ASN A 5 18.93 -39.64 11.82
C ASN A 5 19.01 -39.00 10.42
N LEU A 6 17.89 -38.49 9.91
CA LEU A 6 17.91 -37.50 8.84
C LEU A 6 18.44 -36.19 9.42
N GLY A 7 19.75 -35.97 9.28
CA GLY A 7 20.42 -34.73 9.61
C GLY A 7 19.85 -33.57 8.79
N ALA A 8 18.87 -32.87 9.35
CA ALA A 8 18.45 -31.56 8.86
C ALA A 8 19.58 -30.57 9.17
N THR A 9 20.47 -30.35 8.21
CA THR A 9 21.42 -29.23 8.25
C THR A 9 20.62 -27.94 8.39
N ALA A 10 20.85 -27.23 9.50
CA ALA A 10 20.27 -25.91 9.71
C ALA A 10 20.61 -25.03 8.50
N PRO A 11 19.65 -24.25 7.97
CA PRO A 11 19.95 -23.35 6.86
C PRO A 11 21.11 -22.42 7.25
N PRO A 12 22.03 -22.13 6.32
CA PRO A 12 23.17 -21.28 6.61
C PRO A 12 22.69 -19.93 7.15
N GLN A 13 23.31 -19.48 8.24
CA GLN A 13 23.01 -18.17 8.81
C GLN A 13 23.41 -17.09 7.80
N PRO A 14 22.56 -16.08 7.56
CA PRO A 14 22.88 -15.00 6.64
C PRO A 14 24.11 -14.22 7.13
N THR A 15 24.99 -13.86 6.20
CA THR A 15 26.16 -13.01 6.49
C THR A 15 25.71 -11.61 6.94
N PRO A 16 26.57 -10.84 7.64
CA PRO A 16 26.27 -9.46 8.02
C PRO A 16 25.90 -8.57 6.83
N GLU A 17 26.52 -8.76 5.66
CA GLU A 17 26.17 -8.06 4.42
C GLU A 17 24.80 -8.50 3.88
N GLN A 18 24.47 -9.79 3.94
CA GLN A 18 23.13 -10.26 3.60
C GLN A 18 22.09 -9.72 4.58
N LEU A 19 22.43 -9.55 5.85
CA LEU A 19 21.58 -8.92 6.86
C LEU A 19 21.40 -7.43 6.61
N ALA A 20 22.48 -6.70 6.30
CA ALA A 20 22.47 -5.27 5.99
C ALA A 20 21.66 -4.98 4.72
N ARG A 21 21.90 -5.73 3.64
CA ARG A 21 21.13 -5.65 2.40
C ARG A 21 19.67 -6.04 2.61
N ALA A 22 19.42 -7.10 3.41
CA ALA A 22 18.06 -7.45 3.82
C ALA A 22 17.44 -6.44 4.80
N MET A 23 18.19 -5.51 5.40
CA MET A 23 17.69 -4.41 6.22
C MET A 23 17.40 -3.17 5.36
N GLU A 24 18.21 -2.89 4.35
CA GLU A 24 17.95 -1.86 3.33
C GLU A 24 16.73 -2.21 2.46
N GLN A 25 16.47 -3.49 2.24
CA GLN A 25 15.29 -3.99 1.52
C GLN A 25 14.01 -4.07 2.37
N ARG A 26 14.06 -3.65 3.66
CA ARG A 26 12.91 -3.70 4.56
C ARG A 26 12.09 -2.43 4.46
N VAL A 27 10.83 -2.64 4.16
CA VAL A 27 9.77 -1.73 4.53
C VAL A 27 9.11 -2.34 5.75
N LEU A 28 9.74 -2.15 6.91
CA LEU A 28 9.09 -2.50 8.16
C LEU A 28 8.31 -1.28 8.62
N PRO A 29 6.97 -1.37 8.74
CA PRO A 29 6.25 -0.32 9.44
C PRO A 29 6.84 -0.18 10.85
N VAL A 30 7.05 1.05 11.29
CA VAL A 30 7.67 1.33 12.59
C VAL A 30 6.64 1.01 13.68
N ILE A 31 7.06 0.33 14.76
CA ILE A 31 6.15 0.00 15.86
C ILE A 31 5.67 1.30 16.52
N PRO A 32 4.35 1.54 16.65
CA PRO A 32 3.84 2.73 17.34
C PRO A 32 4.31 2.73 18.80
N GLU A 33 4.78 3.86 19.31
CA GLU A 33 5.31 4.01 20.69
C GLU A 33 4.25 3.90 21.79
N ARG A 34 3.01 3.53 21.43
CA ARG A 34 1.84 3.64 22.30
C ARG A 34 1.93 2.89 23.63
N LEU A 35 2.81 1.89 23.74
CA LEU A 35 3.05 1.17 25.00
C LEU A 35 3.62 2.07 26.11
N SER A 36 4.09 3.28 25.79
CA SER A 36 4.63 4.26 26.75
C SER A 36 3.80 5.54 26.90
N ASP A 37 2.64 5.68 26.25
CA ASP A 37 1.79 6.85 26.41
C ASP A 37 0.87 6.72 27.64
N PRO A 38 1.11 7.47 28.73
CA PRO A 38 0.31 7.40 29.94
C PRO A 38 -1.13 7.91 29.76
N GLU A 39 -1.44 8.61 28.68
CA GLU A 39 -2.75 9.22 28.43
C GLU A 39 -3.59 8.48 27.38
N LEU A 40 -3.11 7.30 26.91
CA LEU A 40 -3.79 6.44 25.93
C LEU A 40 -4.17 7.14 24.61
N ARG A 41 -3.50 8.25 24.26
CA ARG A 41 -3.83 9.01 23.05
C ARG A 41 -3.49 8.18 21.82
N LEU A 42 -4.17 8.50 20.73
CA LEU A 42 -3.83 7.98 19.40
C LEU A 42 -2.58 8.72 18.92
N ILE A 43 -1.39 8.18 19.23
CA ILE A 43 -0.14 8.69 18.68
C ILE A 43 0.09 8.03 17.33
N ARG A 44 -0.28 8.76 16.27
CA ARG A 44 0.09 8.38 14.91
C ARG A 44 1.54 8.76 14.68
N GLN A 45 2.32 7.83 14.14
CA GLN A 45 3.66 8.18 13.66
C GLN A 45 3.55 9.24 12.56
N PRO A 46 4.46 10.22 12.55
CA PRO A 46 4.51 11.18 11.45
C PRO A 46 4.67 10.42 10.12
N PRO A 47 4.11 10.94 9.03
CA PRO A 47 4.32 10.34 7.72
C PRO A 47 5.81 10.35 7.37
N ALA A 48 6.26 9.31 6.66
CA ALA A 48 7.64 9.19 6.21
C ALA A 48 8.07 10.37 5.31
N SER A 49 7.09 10.95 4.60
CA SER A 49 7.27 12.11 3.72
C SER A 49 6.16 13.13 3.96
N PRO A 50 6.38 14.43 3.72
CA PRO A 50 5.32 15.42 3.73
C PRO A 50 4.16 15.03 2.81
N LEU A 51 2.92 15.35 3.20
CA LEU A 51 1.72 15.00 2.44
C LEU A 51 1.79 15.53 1.00
N VAL A 52 2.27 16.76 0.81
CA VAL A 52 2.43 17.36 -0.52
C VAL A 52 3.37 16.55 -1.43
N ASP A 53 4.44 16.00 -0.88
CA ASP A 53 5.40 15.19 -1.62
C ASP A 53 4.81 13.82 -1.95
N SER A 54 3.98 13.26 -1.05
CA SER A 54 3.31 11.98 -1.29
C SER A 54 2.49 11.98 -2.58
N TYR A 55 1.80 13.08 -2.92
CA TYR A 55 1.03 13.20 -4.16
C TYR A 55 1.91 13.25 -5.42
N ARG A 56 3.19 13.62 -5.29
CA ARG A 56 4.15 13.72 -6.39
C ARG A 56 4.93 12.43 -6.60
N THR A 57 5.12 11.65 -5.54
CA THR A 57 6.00 10.46 -5.55
C THR A 57 5.25 9.14 -5.44
N GLN A 58 3.96 9.15 -5.08
CA GLN A 58 3.17 7.92 -5.00
C GLN A 58 2.99 7.27 -6.39
N GLY A 59 3.16 5.95 -6.44
CA GLY A 59 2.82 5.13 -7.60
C GLY A 59 1.41 4.58 -7.53
N TYR A 60 0.96 3.98 -8.62
CA TYR A 60 -0.33 3.30 -8.73
C TYR A 60 -0.16 1.91 -9.28
N THR A 61 -0.85 0.93 -8.70
CA THR A 61 -1.00 -0.40 -9.28
C THR A 61 -2.47 -0.69 -9.54
N PHE A 62 -2.75 -1.27 -10.71
CA PHE A 62 -4.10 -1.67 -11.11
C PHE A 62 -4.04 -2.86 -12.07
N VAL A 63 -5.18 -3.50 -12.28
CA VAL A 63 -5.31 -4.65 -13.19
C VAL A 63 -6.20 -4.26 -14.37
N ASP A 64 -5.76 -4.64 -15.57
CA ASP A 64 -6.59 -4.59 -16.77
C ASP A 64 -6.47 -5.90 -17.55
N GLY A 65 -7.61 -6.56 -17.77
CA GLY A 65 -7.65 -7.96 -18.20
C GLY A 65 -6.89 -8.86 -17.23
N ASN A 66 -5.89 -9.59 -17.74
CA ASN A 66 -5.04 -10.49 -16.95
C ASN A 66 -3.67 -9.90 -16.61
N ARG A 67 -3.45 -8.60 -16.85
CA ARG A 67 -2.16 -7.94 -16.63
C ARG A 67 -2.26 -6.94 -15.50
N ARG A 68 -1.23 -6.94 -14.65
CA ARG A 68 -1.01 -5.88 -13.67
C ARG A 68 -0.17 -4.78 -14.30
N TYR A 69 -0.55 -3.55 -14.01
CA TYR A 69 0.20 -2.37 -14.40
C TYR A 69 0.69 -1.63 -13.16
N VAL A 70 1.91 -1.12 -13.25
CA VAL A 70 2.54 -0.28 -12.23
C VAL A 70 2.90 1.05 -12.89
N LEU A 71 2.21 2.10 -12.46
CA LEU A 71 2.39 3.47 -12.90
C LEU A 71 3.21 4.21 -11.84
N THR A 72 4.40 4.64 -12.21
CA THR A 72 5.35 5.29 -11.30
C THR A 72 5.66 6.71 -11.78
N PRO A 73 5.65 7.73 -10.91
CA PRO A 73 6.17 9.04 -11.25
C PRO A 73 7.66 8.96 -11.60
N GLU A 74 8.08 9.57 -12.70
CA GLU A 74 9.50 9.69 -13.04
C GLU A 74 10.08 10.98 -12.45
N LEU A 75 11.18 10.83 -11.71
CA LEU A 75 11.97 11.98 -11.30
C LEU A 75 12.76 12.52 -12.52
N PRO A 76 13.03 13.83 -12.58
CA PRO A 76 13.80 14.41 -13.67
C PRO A 76 15.16 13.72 -13.82
N GLY A 77 15.43 13.16 -15.01
CA GLY A 77 16.73 12.56 -15.34
C GLY A 77 16.84 11.03 -15.21
N THR A 78 15.77 10.31 -14.86
CA THR A 78 15.78 8.83 -14.71
C THR A 78 15.09 8.08 -15.86
N ALA A 79 14.95 8.70 -17.03
CA ALA A 79 14.22 8.12 -18.17
C ALA A 79 14.74 6.71 -18.52
N SER A 80 13.84 5.73 -18.47
CA SER A 80 14.13 4.32 -18.79
C SER A 80 13.06 3.79 -19.76
N ASP A 81 13.45 3.26 -20.92
CA ASP A 81 12.55 2.59 -21.88
C ASP A 81 12.32 1.10 -21.50
N PRO A 82 11.19 0.45 -21.86
CA PRO A 82 10.06 0.97 -22.63
C PRO A 82 8.80 1.22 -21.77
N ALA A 83 8.18 2.38 -21.96
CA ALA A 83 6.81 2.63 -21.51
C ALA A 83 5.83 1.76 -22.33
N VAL A 84 5.05 0.90 -21.66
CA VAL A 84 3.95 0.19 -22.33
C VAL A 84 2.83 1.21 -22.62
N LEU A 85 2.12 1.04 -23.74
CA LEU A 85 0.95 1.86 -24.02
C LEU A 85 -0.09 1.72 -22.89
N PRO A 86 -0.72 2.81 -22.46
CA PRO A 86 -1.72 2.76 -21.40
C PRO A 86 -2.91 1.90 -21.83
N PRO A 87 -3.39 0.98 -20.98
CA PRO A 87 -4.55 0.14 -21.27
C PRO A 87 -5.88 0.88 -21.04
N THR A 88 -5.83 2.20 -20.92
CA THR A 88 -6.98 3.04 -20.60
C THR A 88 -7.05 4.21 -21.56
N GLU A 89 -8.27 4.63 -21.87
CA GLU A 89 -8.47 5.90 -22.56
C GLU A 89 -8.05 7.04 -21.64
N PHE A 90 -7.36 8.02 -22.23
CA PHE A 90 -7.02 9.25 -21.55
C PHE A 90 -8.13 10.29 -21.72
N PRO A 91 -8.31 11.18 -20.72
CA PRO A 91 -7.67 11.15 -19.41
C PRO A 91 -8.24 10.05 -18.49
N ALA A 92 -7.44 9.63 -17.50
CA ALA A 92 -7.90 8.81 -16.39
C ALA A 92 -7.59 9.52 -15.07
N HIS A 93 -8.36 9.25 -14.02
CA HIS A 93 -8.23 9.94 -12.74
C HIS A 93 -8.27 8.94 -11.59
N PHE A 94 -7.36 9.11 -10.64
CA PHE A 94 -7.32 8.37 -9.40
C PHE A 94 -7.99 9.20 -8.30
N VAL A 95 -9.15 8.72 -7.85
CA VAL A 95 -9.93 9.30 -6.75
C VAL A 95 -9.87 8.40 -5.52
N GLY A 96 -9.42 8.96 -4.40
CA GLY A 96 -9.35 8.27 -3.11
C GLY A 96 -10.57 8.51 -2.23
N SER A 97 -10.72 7.71 -1.18
CA SER A 97 -11.75 7.90 -0.14
C SER A 97 -11.26 7.59 1.27
N TRP A 98 -10.08 6.99 1.39
CA TRP A 98 -9.51 6.54 2.65
C TRP A 98 -9.05 7.72 3.49
N HIS A 99 -9.12 7.58 4.81
CA HIS A 99 -8.65 8.59 5.77
C HIS A 99 -9.25 9.98 5.50
N ARG A 100 -10.58 10.07 5.49
CA ARG A 100 -11.33 11.31 5.24
C ARG A 100 -10.77 12.46 6.08
N GLY A 101 -10.32 13.54 5.42
CA GLY A 101 -9.72 14.70 6.09
C GLY A 101 -8.41 14.40 6.83
N GLY A 102 -7.73 13.30 6.52
CA GLY A 102 -6.54 12.82 7.21
C GLY A 102 -6.81 12.06 8.52
N ALA A 103 -8.08 11.78 8.83
CA ALA A 103 -8.45 11.08 10.05
C ALA A 103 -7.85 9.66 10.11
N PRO A 104 -7.28 9.25 11.25
CA PRO A 104 -6.89 7.86 11.49
C PRO A 104 -8.10 6.93 11.30
N SER A 105 -7.94 5.86 10.50
CA SER A 105 -9.02 4.90 10.22
C SER A 105 -8.50 3.47 10.21
N THR A 106 -9.34 2.53 10.64
CA THR A 106 -9.07 1.10 10.55
C THR A 106 -9.21 0.62 9.11
N PHE A 107 -8.72 -0.57 8.81
CA PHE A 107 -8.90 -1.16 7.49
C PHE A 107 -10.37 -1.34 7.10
N ALA A 108 -11.24 -1.72 8.06
CA ALA A 108 -12.67 -1.87 7.82
C ALA A 108 -13.37 -0.53 7.50
N GLU A 109 -13.02 0.54 8.23
CA GLU A 109 -13.53 1.89 7.95
C GLU A 109 -13.09 2.38 6.57
N CYS A 110 -11.83 2.14 6.20
CA CYS A 110 -11.31 2.45 4.87
C CYS A 110 -12.03 1.68 3.75
N LEU A 111 -12.32 0.38 3.95
CA LEU A 111 -13.11 -0.41 3.00
C LEU A 111 -14.55 0.10 2.87
N ALA A 112 -15.17 0.53 3.97
CA ALA A 112 -16.50 1.14 3.94
C ALA A 112 -16.52 2.45 3.15
N ALA A 113 -15.54 3.34 3.37
CA ALA A 113 -15.39 4.57 2.60
C ALA A 113 -15.17 4.31 1.10
N GLN A 114 -14.38 3.29 0.75
CA GLN A 114 -14.20 2.89 -0.65
C GLN A 114 -15.48 2.34 -1.26
N HIS A 115 -16.27 1.57 -0.49
CA HIS A 115 -17.56 1.07 -0.93
C HIS A 115 -18.55 2.21 -1.21
N GLU A 116 -18.56 3.26 -0.39
CA GLU A 116 -19.38 4.46 -0.61
C GLU A 116 -18.99 5.17 -1.91
N LEU A 117 -17.69 5.44 -2.12
CA LEU A 117 -17.19 6.04 -3.37
C LEU A 117 -17.60 5.22 -4.61
N ASN A 118 -17.38 3.90 -4.53
CA ASN A 118 -17.74 2.96 -5.59
C ASN A 118 -19.25 2.97 -5.88
N THR A 119 -20.08 3.03 -4.84
CA THR A 119 -21.55 3.08 -4.98
C THR A 119 -21.98 4.37 -5.67
N ARG A 120 -21.36 5.50 -5.32
CA ARG A 120 -21.62 6.79 -5.98
C ARG A 120 -21.25 6.74 -7.46
N LEU A 121 -20.08 6.22 -7.81
CA LEU A 121 -19.64 6.08 -9.21
C LEU A 121 -20.61 5.22 -10.03
N ARG A 122 -21.11 4.11 -9.46
CA ARG A 122 -22.15 3.29 -10.10
C ARG A 122 -23.47 4.03 -10.25
N GLY A 123 -23.87 4.82 -9.25
CA GLY A 123 -25.06 5.67 -9.31
C GLY A 123 -25.01 6.70 -10.44
N LEU A 124 -23.80 7.14 -10.82
CA LEU A 124 -23.55 8.00 -11.98
C LEU A 124 -23.39 7.23 -13.30
N ASN A 125 -23.69 5.91 -13.32
CA ASN A 125 -23.47 5.02 -14.46
C ASN A 125 -22.02 5.11 -15.02
N THR A 126 -21.06 5.35 -14.14
CA THR A 126 -19.65 5.55 -14.51
C THR A 126 -18.87 4.28 -14.23
N ALA A 127 -18.22 3.75 -15.27
CA ALA A 127 -17.29 2.65 -15.13
C ALA A 127 -16.01 3.12 -14.40
N TYR A 128 -15.51 2.30 -13.50
CA TYR A 128 -14.26 2.54 -12.79
C TYR A 128 -13.50 1.23 -12.61
N ARG A 129 -12.17 1.33 -12.49
CA ARG A 129 -11.30 0.22 -12.08
C ARG A 129 -10.79 0.47 -10.67
N LEU A 130 -10.53 -0.59 -9.91
CA LEU A 130 -9.83 -0.45 -8.65
C LEU A 130 -8.33 -0.26 -8.91
N ALA A 131 -7.76 0.73 -8.25
CA ALA A 131 -6.34 0.99 -8.22
C ALA A 131 -5.88 1.06 -6.76
N THR A 132 -4.58 0.89 -6.56
CA THR A 132 -3.94 1.08 -5.26
C THR A 132 -2.85 2.12 -5.41
N ALA A 133 -2.96 3.21 -4.65
CA ALA A 133 -1.84 4.13 -4.47
C ALA A 133 -0.83 3.50 -3.51
N VAL A 134 0.44 3.61 -3.86
CA VAL A 134 1.54 2.98 -3.14
C VAL A 134 2.61 4.02 -2.86
N ALA A 135 3.08 4.08 -1.61
CA ALA A 135 4.24 4.89 -1.25
C ALA A 135 5.48 4.42 -2.03
N GLU A 136 6.38 5.31 -2.40
CA GLU A 136 7.66 4.94 -3.03
C GLU A 136 8.45 3.94 -2.17
N ASP A 137 8.36 4.09 -0.85
CA ASP A 137 8.98 3.22 0.14
C ASP A 137 8.08 2.07 0.60
N LEU A 138 6.93 1.85 -0.03
CA LEU A 138 5.89 0.87 0.34
C LEU A 138 5.36 1.01 1.79
N THR A 139 5.64 2.08 2.53
CA THR A 139 5.25 2.21 3.94
C THR A 139 3.75 2.30 4.15
N TRP A 140 3.00 2.62 3.10
CA TRP A 140 1.55 2.63 3.08
C TRP A 140 0.97 2.25 1.72
N PHE A 141 -0.29 1.80 1.76
CA PHE A 141 -1.10 1.45 0.60
C PHE A 141 -2.51 2.00 0.81
N GLU A 142 -3.07 2.66 -0.21
CA GLU A 142 -4.44 3.18 -0.15
C GLU A 142 -5.23 2.77 -1.39
N SER A 143 -6.49 2.39 -1.21
CA SER A 143 -7.37 2.07 -2.34
C SER A 143 -7.89 3.33 -3.02
N PHE A 144 -7.99 3.26 -4.34
CA PHE A 144 -8.45 4.33 -5.22
C PHE A 144 -9.40 3.75 -6.28
N ALA A 145 -10.29 4.59 -6.78
CA ALA A 145 -11.00 4.34 -8.02
C ALA A 145 -10.26 5.06 -9.17
N MET A 146 -10.00 4.33 -10.26
CA MET A 146 -9.52 4.88 -11.53
C MET A 146 -10.71 5.07 -12.48
N VAL A 147 -10.93 6.31 -12.91
CA VAL A 147 -12.12 6.74 -13.67
C VAL A 147 -11.69 7.49 -14.92
N SER A 148 -12.29 7.24 -16.08
CA SER A 148 -11.96 7.93 -17.34
C SER A 148 -13.13 8.72 -17.96
N ALA A 149 -14.35 8.53 -17.47
CA ALA A 149 -15.56 9.05 -18.12
C ALA A 149 -16.13 10.34 -17.50
N LEU A 150 -15.54 10.83 -16.40
CA LEU A 150 -15.99 12.04 -15.70
C LEU A 150 -14.98 13.17 -15.90
N ASP A 151 -15.46 14.41 -15.90
CA ASP A 151 -14.60 15.57 -16.03
C ASP A 151 -13.84 15.91 -14.73
N ASP A 152 -12.84 16.79 -14.86
CA ASP A 152 -11.98 17.21 -13.75
C ASP A 152 -12.81 17.81 -12.59
N ASP A 153 -13.81 18.64 -12.88
CA ASP A 153 -14.60 19.35 -11.87
C ASP A 153 -15.47 18.39 -11.04
N GLN A 154 -16.12 17.42 -11.70
CA GLN A 154 -16.93 16.39 -11.05
C GLN A 154 -16.10 15.53 -10.10
N LEU A 155 -14.91 15.13 -10.53
CA LEU A 155 -14.03 14.27 -9.73
C LEU A 155 -13.37 15.05 -8.60
N VAL A 156 -13.01 16.32 -8.82
CA VAL A 156 -12.52 17.23 -7.77
C VAL A 156 -13.58 17.45 -6.70
N GLU A 157 -14.85 17.68 -7.06
CA GLU A 157 -15.94 17.79 -6.09
C GLU A 157 -16.14 16.47 -5.32
N MET A 158 -16.16 15.34 -6.02
CA MET A 158 -16.32 14.03 -5.39
C MET A 158 -15.20 13.75 -4.38
N ALA A 159 -13.95 14.07 -4.73
CA ALA A 159 -12.80 13.97 -3.84
C ALA A 159 -12.93 14.91 -2.65
N ARG A 160 -13.39 16.16 -2.86
CA ARG A 160 -13.64 17.14 -1.79
C ARG A 160 -14.65 16.61 -0.78
N GLU A 161 -15.78 16.09 -1.26
CA GLU A 161 -16.83 15.52 -0.40
C GLU A 161 -16.31 14.30 0.38
N ALA A 162 -15.47 13.47 -0.24
CA ALA A 162 -14.75 12.37 0.40
C ALA A 162 -13.59 12.81 1.32
N GLY A 163 -13.41 14.12 1.53
CA GLY A 163 -12.38 14.71 2.38
C GLY A 163 -10.96 14.50 1.87
N GLN A 164 -10.78 14.30 0.56
CA GLN A 164 -9.47 14.19 -0.08
C GLN A 164 -9.00 15.55 -0.57
N PRO A 165 -7.73 15.93 -0.33
CA PRO A 165 -7.22 17.24 -0.70
C PRO A 165 -6.81 17.35 -2.17
N ALA A 166 -6.70 16.23 -2.90
CA ALA A 166 -6.40 16.22 -4.33
C ALA A 166 -6.91 14.95 -5.05
N VAL A 167 -7.11 15.10 -6.36
CA VAL A 167 -7.27 14.02 -7.35
C VAL A 167 -6.00 13.95 -8.19
N ILE A 168 -5.59 12.76 -8.62
CA ILE A 168 -4.49 12.64 -9.59
C ILE A 168 -5.07 12.32 -10.96
N ARG A 169 -4.83 13.21 -11.93
CA ARG A 169 -5.15 13.01 -13.34
C ARG A 169 -3.93 12.40 -14.05
N TRP A 170 -4.18 11.38 -14.85
CA TRP A 170 -3.20 10.70 -15.69
C TRP A 170 -3.57 10.88 -17.16
N ASP A 171 -2.68 11.50 -17.91
CA ASP A 171 -2.79 11.67 -19.34
C ASP A 171 -1.41 11.66 -20.03
N ALA A 172 -1.40 12.02 -21.32
CA ALA A 172 -0.18 12.12 -22.11
C ALA A 172 0.81 13.18 -21.61
N ALA A 173 0.36 14.19 -20.87
CA ALA A 173 1.24 15.22 -20.32
C ALA A 173 1.90 14.78 -19.01
N GLY A 174 1.25 13.92 -18.23
CA GLY A 174 1.83 13.46 -16.98
C GLY A 174 0.83 12.90 -15.96
N LEU A 175 1.33 12.76 -14.73
CA LEU A 175 0.53 12.65 -13.52
C LEU A 175 0.35 14.05 -12.92
N SER A 176 -0.83 14.61 -13.09
CA SER A 176 -1.20 15.94 -12.63
C SER A 176 -1.97 15.88 -11.31
N VAL A 177 -1.50 16.59 -10.30
CA VAL A 177 -2.21 16.83 -9.05
C VAL A 177 -3.26 17.91 -9.28
N LEU A 178 -4.54 17.57 -9.08
CA LEU A 178 -5.68 18.48 -9.12
C LEU A 178 -6.13 18.77 -7.68
N PRO A 179 -5.78 19.95 -7.10
CA PRO A 179 -6.15 20.28 -5.73
C PRO A 179 -7.66 20.47 -5.58
N THR A 180 -8.22 19.98 -4.47
CA THR A 180 -9.66 20.19 -4.17
C THR A 180 -9.93 21.51 -3.47
N GLY A 181 -8.89 22.20 -2.98
CA GLY A 181 -8.99 23.43 -2.21
C GLY A 181 -9.20 23.21 -0.70
N LEU A 182 -9.31 21.96 -0.23
CA LEU A 182 -9.37 21.66 1.22
C LEU A 182 -8.09 22.04 1.97
N ARG A 183 -6.97 22.17 1.24
CA ARG A 183 -5.63 22.45 1.77
C ARG A 183 -4.89 23.38 0.84
N SER A 184 -4.37 24.49 1.37
CA SER A 184 -3.62 25.49 0.59
C SER A 184 -2.19 25.09 0.28
N ASP A 185 -1.63 24.10 0.98
CA ASP A 185 -0.26 23.63 0.84
C ASP A 185 -0.08 22.55 -0.25
N ILE A 186 -1.17 22.16 -0.94
CA ILE A 186 -1.14 21.21 -2.04
C ILE A 186 -1.37 21.97 -3.36
N PRO A 187 -0.29 22.36 -4.07
CA PRO A 187 -0.40 23.06 -5.34
C PRO A 187 -0.70 22.07 -6.48
N ALA A 188 -1.25 22.60 -7.57
CA ALA A 188 -1.27 21.86 -8.83
C ALA A 188 0.17 21.63 -9.30
N SER A 189 0.46 20.43 -9.77
CA SER A 189 1.77 20.06 -10.32
C SER A 189 1.66 18.86 -11.23
N THR A 190 2.53 18.74 -12.21
CA THR A 190 2.57 17.61 -13.13
C THR A 190 3.95 16.95 -13.09
N THR A 191 3.97 15.63 -12.93
CA THR A 191 5.19 14.81 -12.96
C THR A 191 5.14 13.89 -14.18
N ALA A 192 6.30 13.64 -14.80
CA ALA A 192 6.42 12.60 -15.81
C ALA A 192 6.07 11.23 -15.21
N TRP A 193 5.78 10.24 -16.06
CA TRP A 193 5.41 8.91 -15.60
C TRP A 193 6.00 7.81 -16.45
N ARG A 194 6.11 6.65 -15.83
CA ARG A 194 6.48 5.38 -16.45
C ARG A 194 5.44 4.34 -16.12
N LEU A 195 5.03 3.58 -17.13
CA LEU A 195 4.09 2.47 -16.99
C LEU A 195 4.80 1.17 -17.32
N GLU A 196 4.83 0.29 -16.33
CA GLU A 196 5.33 -1.06 -16.45
C GLU A 196 4.16 -2.04 -16.35
N SER A 197 4.31 -3.21 -16.95
CA SER A 197 3.35 -4.30 -16.80
C SER A 197 4.06 -5.53 -16.24
N ALA A 198 3.44 -6.21 -15.28
CA ALA A 198 3.93 -7.45 -14.71
C ALA A 198 2.89 -8.57 -14.85
N GLU A 199 3.37 -9.76 -15.21
CA GLU A 199 2.56 -10.98 -15.21
C GLU A 199 2.49 -11.63 -13.82
N VAL A 200 3.55 -11.49 -13.01
CA VAL A 200 3.68 -12.15 -11.71
C VAL A 200 3.59 -11.15 -10.57
N ALA A 201 2.73 -11.46 -9.61
CA ALA A 201 2.52 -10.65 -8.42
C ALA A 201 3.56 -10.99 -7.34
N THR A 202 4.73 -10.34 -7.34
CA THR A 202 5.74 -10.49 -6.26
C THR A 202 5.19 -10.07 -4.90
N CYS A 203 5.89 -10.39 -3.80
CA CYS A 203 5.49 -9.99 -2.44
C CYS A 203 5.37 -8.46 -2.33
N PRO A 204 4.17 -7.88 -2.13
CA PRO A 204 3.94 -6.44 -2.28
C PRO A 204 4.53 -5.58 -1.16
N VAL A 205 5.10 -6.21 -0.12
CA VAL A 205 5.77 -5.55 1.01
C VAL A 205 7.30 -5.65 0.93
N ARG A 206 7.84 -5.97 -0.25
CA ARG A 206 9.28 -6.14 -0.51
C ARG A 206 9.66 -5.57 -1.87
N LYS A 207 10.52 -4.54 -1.89
CA LYS A 207 10.96 -3.87 -3.13
C LYS A 207 11.71 -4.81 -4.10
N ASP A 208 12.59 -5.66 -3.57
CA ASP A 208 13.43 -6.57 -4.38
C ASP A 208 13.11 -8.05 -4.12
N ALA A 209 11.85 -8.41 -3.91
CA ALA A 209 11.50 -9.81 -3.71
C ALA A 209 11.74 -10.62 -4.99
N ASP A 210 12.46 -11.74 -4.84
CA ASP A 210 12.46 -12.82 -5.83
C ASP A 210 10.99 -13.16 -6.17
N PRO A 211 10.60 -13.11 -7.46
CA PRO A 211 9.25 -13.47 -7.89
C PRO A 211 8.81 -14.87 -7.46
N ALA A 212 9.74 -15.81 -7.23
CA ALA A 212 9.45 -17.14 -6.70
C ALA A 212 9.59 -17.26 -5.17
N GLY A 213 10.06 -16.19 -4.51
CA GLY A 213 10.35 -16.17 -3.09
C GLY A 213 9.11 -16.07 -2.21
N ARG A 214 9.04 -16.87 -1.15
CA ARG A 214 7.96 -16.78 -0.17
C ARG A 214 7.87 -15.37 0.43
N CYS A 215 6.65 -14.84 0.52
CA CYS A 215 6.37 -13.55 1.17
C CYS A 215 6.31 -13.72 2.70
N THR A 216 7.48 -13.95 3.32
CA THR A 216 7.66 -14.11 4.76
C THR A 216 8.48 -12.97 5.37
N ARG A 217 8.28 -12.73 6.67
CA ARG A 217 9.06 -11.76 7.45
C ARG A 217 10.49 -12.27 7.64
N TYR A 218 11.48 -11.36 7.57
CA TYR A 218 12.84 -11.65 8.04
C TYR A 218 12.95 -11.56 9.57
N GLY A 219 13.62 -12.53 10.19
CA GLY A 219 13.87 -12.61 11.63
C GLY A 219 12.87 -13.49 12.40
N GLY A 220 13.30 -14.01 13.55
CA GLY A 220 12.50 -14.84 14.46
C GLY A 220 11.70 -14.02 15.48
N PRO A 221 10.76 -14.63 16.23
CA PRO A 221 9.97 -13.96 17.26
C PRO A 221 10.74 -13.90 18.60
N TYR A 222 11.83 -13.15 18.67
CA TYR A 222 12.64 -13.05 19.89
C TYR A 222 12.38 -11.72 20.61
N GLY A 223 11.68 -11.78 21.75
CA GLY A 223 11.36 -10.61 22.59
C GLY A 223 10.04 -9.92 22.28
N SER A 224 9.56 -9.11 23.22
CA SER A 224 8.27 -8.39 23.12
C SER A 224 8.23 -7.43 21.92
N SER A 225 9.33 -6.72 21.64
CA SER A 225 9.44 -5.84 20.47
C SER A 225 9.33 -6.60 19.15
N ALA A 226 9.94 -7.79 19.04
CA ALA A 226 9.84 -8.62 17.84
C ALA A 226 8.43 -9.18 17.61
N ILE A 227 7.66 -9.41 18.69
CA ILE A 227 6.25 -9.82 18.61
C ILE A 227 5.39 -8.70 18.02
N HIS A 228 5.56 -7.46 18.49
CA HIS A 228 4.83 -6.30 17.96
C HIS A 228 5.21 -6.01 16.50
N ALA A 229 6.50 -6.08 16.16
CA ALA A 229 6.95 -5.99 14.77
C ALA A 229 6.32 -7.08 13.88
N ALA A 230 6.16 -8.30 14.40
CA ALA A 230 5.54 -9.39 13.67
C ALA A 230 4.04 -9.18 13.45
N ALA A 231 3.32 -8.66 14.45
CA ALA A 231 1.91 -8.29 14.31
C ALA A 231 1.73 -7.20 13.24
N LEU A 232 2.52 -6.12 13.34
CA LEU A 232 2.45 -4.99 12.42
C LEU A 232 2.83 -5.36 10.97
N TRP A 233 3.86 -6.19 10.79
CA TRP A 233 4.21 -6.70 9.47
C TRP A 233 3.10 -7.57 8.88
N ARG A 234 2.41 -8.38 9.69
CA ARG A 234 1.27 -9.20 9.23
C ARG A 234 0.11 -8.32 8.81
N ALA A 235 -0.21 -7.29 9.60
CA ALA A 235 -1.23 -6.29 9.29
C ALA A 235 -0.95 -5.62 7.95
N HIS A 236 0.26 -5.08 7.80
CA HIS A 236 0.71 -4.39 6.61
C HIS A 236 0.71 -5.30 5.37
N ARG A 237 1.22 -6.53 5.51
CA ARG A 237 1.13 -7.55 4.46
C ARG A 237 -0.32 -7.88 4.11
N SER A 238 -1.22 -7.97 5.09
CA SER A 238 -2.63 -8.28 4.83
C SER A 238 -3.26 -7.20 3.96
N VAL A 239 -3.08 -5.92 4.31
CA VAL A 239 -3.57 -4.79 3.50
C VAL A 239 -2.98 -4.84 2.09
N ALA A 240 -1.66 -5.00 1.98
CA ALA A 240 -0.97 -5.04 0.69
C ALA A 240 -1.46 -6.18 -0.20
N VAL A 241 -1.61 -7.39 0.35
CA VAL A 241 -2.10 -8.56 -0.39
C VAL A 241 -3.56 -8.38 -0.80
N THR A 242 -4.41 -7.78 0.05
CA THR A 242 -5.81 -7.52 -0.30
C THR A 242 -5.94 -6.49 -1.44
N LEU A 243 -5.13 -5.43 -1.42
CA LEU A 243 -5.24 -4.35 -2.39
C LEU A 243 -4.52 -4.65 -3.71
N ILE A 244 -3.32 -5.23 -3.62
CA ILE A 244 -2.43 -5.42 -4.76
C ILE A 244 -2.52 -6.84 -5.28
N GLY A 245 -2.76 -7.84 -4.43
CA GLY A 245 -2.66 -9.26 -4.76
C GLY A 245 -1.22 -9.78 -4.74
N CYS A 246 -1.04 -11.09 -4.50
CA CYS A 246 0.28 -11.71 -4.39
C CYS A 246 0.22 -13.19 -4.79
N GLU A 247 1.04 -13.61 -5.75
CA GLU A 247 1.05 -14.97 -6.31
C GLU A 247 1.95 -15.93 -5.51
N PRO A 248 3.15 -15.54 -5.04
CA PRO A 248 3.94 -16.33 -4.07
C PRO A 248 3.32 -16.39 -2.67
N CYS A 249 2.21 -15.66 -2.47
CA CYS A 249 1.37 -15.78 -1.29
C CYS A 249 0.28 -16.85 -1.49
N ALA A 250 0.05 -17.28 -2.73
CA ALA A 250 -0.89 -18.32 -3.15
C ALA A 250 -0.21 -19.70 -3.22
N ASP A 251 0.79 -19.98 -2.39
CA ASP A 251 0.93 -21.33 -1.85
C ASP A 251 -0.49 -21.69 -1.37
N GLY A 252 -1.13 -22.74 -1.91
CA GLY A 252 -2.53 -23.13 -1.67
C GLY A 252 -2.94 -23.44 -0.21
N ARG A 253 -2.26 -22.81 0.75
CA ARG A 253 -2.71 -22.45 2.07
C ARG A 253 -3.11 -20.97 2.03
N GLU A 254 -4.30 -20.71 1.50
CA GLU A 254 -5.11 -19.62 2.02
C GLU A 254 -4.96 -19.63 3.56
N PRO A 255 -4.72 -18.49 4.25
CA PRO A 255 -5.31 -18.36 5.56
C PRO A 255 -6.81 -18.25 5.31
N ILE A 256 -7.44 -19.41 5.05
CA ILE A 256 -8.85 -19.59 5.30
C ILE A 256 -9.00 -19.17 6.74
N TRP A 257 -9.91 -18.22 6.97
CA TRP A 257 -10.58 -18.04 8.23
C TRP A 257 -10.58 -19.34 9.05
N GLY A 258 -9.90 -19.32 10.20
CA GLY A 258 -9.97 -20.39 11.20
C GLY A 258 -9.00 -21.56 10.99
N HIS A 259 -7.72 -21.36 11.28
CA HIS A 259 -7.03 -22.11 12.33
C HIS A 259 -5.74 -21.35 12.72
N PRO A 260 -5.63 -20.86 13.97
CA PRO A 260 -4.37 -20.28 14.42
C PRO A 260 -3.32 -21.38 14.38
N ARG A 261 -2.17 -21.14 13.72
CA ARG A 261 -0.95 -21.78 14.20
C ARG A 261 -0.88 -21.45 15.68
N THR A 262 -0.85 -22.47 16.52
CA THR A 262 -0.59 -22.32 17.95
C THR A 262 0.60 -21.36 18.14
N GLY A 263 0.37 -20.22 18.81
CA GLY A 263 1.39 -19.19 19.05
C GLY A 263 1.47 -18.03 18.04
N SER A 264 0.50 -17.83 17.15
CA SER A 264 0.44 -16.60 16.34
C SER A 264 0.05 -15.39 17.20
N PRO A 265 0.83 -14.28 17.19
CA PRO A 265 0.40 -13.05 17.85
C PRO A 265 -0.94 -12.57 17.29
N LEU A 266 -1.88 -12.34 18.19
CA LEU A 266 -3.16 -11.69 17.96
C LEU A 266 -3.03 -10.26 18.48
N SER A 267 -3.38 -9.27 17.66
CA SER A 267 -3.63 -7.94 18.21
C SER A 267 -4.94 -7.98 19.00
N LEU A 268 -4.94 -7.40 20.19
CA LEU A 268 -6.14 -7.22 21.02
C LEU A 268 -6.89 -5.91 20.68
N ALA A 269 -6.33 -5.08 19.79
CA ALA A 269 -6.87 -3.80 19.38
C ALA A 269 -6.95 -3.68 17.86
N ASP A 270 -7.94 -2.92 17.37
CA ASP A 270 -8.01 -2.58 15.96
C ASP A 270 -6.79 -1.75 15.54
N GLU A 271 -6.21 -2.14 14.41
CA GLU A 271 -5.05 -1.47 13.82
C GLU A 271 -5.51 -0.34 12.92
N ILE A 272 -5.05 0.88 13.21
CA ILE A 272 -5.11 1.98 12.26
C ILE A 272 -3.98 1.76 11.27
N ILE A 273 -4.35 1.65 9.99
CA ILE A 273 -3.41 1.35 8.92
C ILE A 273 -2.54 2.56 8.59
N GLY A 274 -1.30 2.28 8.17
CA GLY A 274 -0.41 3.30 7.60
C GLY A 274 -1.02 3.90 6.34
N SER A 275 -0.80 5.19 6.15
CA SER A 275 -1.37 5.99 5.07
C SER A 275 -0.47 7.19 4.76
N ARG A 276 -0.72 7.90 3.67
CA ARG A 276 0.01 9.14 3.32
C ARG A 276 -0.01 10.22 4.41
N TYR A 277 -0.99 10.15 5.33
CA TYR A 277 -1.17 11.07 6.45
C TYR A 277 -0.38 10.66 7.71
N GLY A 278 0.28 9.49 7.70
CA GLY A 278 1.06 9.00 8.84
C GLY A 278 1.10 7.48 8.94
N GLY A 279 2.03 6.99 9.75
CA GLY A 279 2.22 5.56 9.99
C GLY A 279 1.08 4.91 10.76
N TYR A 280 1.29 3.64 11.11
CA TYR A 280 0.34 2.85 11.89
C TYR A 280 0.14 3.42 13.29
N THR A 281 -1.03 3.17 13.87
CA THR A 281 -1.28 3.34 15.31
C THR A 281 -2.25 2.27 15.80
N TRP A 282 -2.20 1.96 17.09
CA TRP A 282 -3.20 1.09 17.71
C TRP A 282 -4.43 1.92 18.07
N ARG A 283 -5.64 1.40 17.91
CA ARG A 283 -6.86 1.98 18.49
C ARG A 283 -6.94 1.64 19.99
N PRO A 284 -7.40 2.54 20.89
CA PRO A 284 -7.53 2.22 22.32
C PRO A 284 -8.55 1.10 22.55
#